data_AF-A0A366MFU1-F1
#
_entry.id   AF-A0A366MFU1-F1
#
_cell.length_a   1.000
_cell.length_b   1.000
_cell.length_c   1.000
_cell.angle_alpha   90.00
_cell.angle_beta   90.00
_cell.angle_gamma   90.00
#
_symmetry.space_group_name_H-M   'P 1'
#
loop_
_entity.id
_entity.type
_entity.pdbx_description
1 polymer ?
#
loop_
_entity_poly.entity_id
_entity_poly.type
_entity_poly.pdbx_seq_one_letter_code
_entity_poly.pdbx_strand_id
1 'polypeptide(L)'
;MSDNIETKWIAVPNLLLDIENPRLDPVENQHAAIFEMMDKEGESIIELTKSLIEMGYVPYELPIVYPNAIESGTYIVKEGNRRIIALKLLAEPDILSEKKSQIL
;
A
#
# COMPACT_ATOMS: atom_id res chain seq x y z
N MET A 1 -13.16 -17.80 -18.87
CA MET A 1 -13.19 -17.71 -17.40
C MET A 1 -13.68 -16.31 -17.09
N SER A 2 -14.93 -16.18 -16.65
CA SER A 2 -15.43 -14.90 -16.15
C SER A 2 -14.88 -14.73 -14.74
N ASP A 3 -13.86 -13.90 -14.60
CA ASP A 3 -13.34 -13.53 -13.28
C ASP A 3 -14.50 -12.98 -12.45
N ASN A 4 -14.78 -13.63 -11.33
CA ASN A 4 -15.86 -13.22 -10.45
C ASN A 4 -15.34 -12.05 -9.61
N ILE A 5 -15.53 -10.83 -10.12
CA ILE A 5 -15.11 -9.60 -9.44
C ILE A 5 -16.15 -9.29 -8.36
N GLU A 6 -15.70 -9.25 -7.10
CA GLU A 6 -16.51 -8.87 -5.95
C GLU A 6 -15.83 -7.76 -5.16
N THR A 7 -16.63 -6.95 -4.46
CA THR A 7 -16.12 -5.93 -3.54
C THR A 7 -16.22 -6.42 -2.09
N LYS A 8 -15.15 -6.21 -1.32
CA LYS A 8 -15.05 -6.66 0.08
C LYS A 8 -14.40 -5.59 0.95
N TRP A 9 -14.86 -5.50 2.20
CA TRP A 9 -14.16 -4.75 3.24
C TRP A 9 -12.99 -5.58 3.74
N ILE A 10 -11.77 -5.05 3.60
CA ILE A 10 -10.53 -5.70 4.01
C ILE A 10 -9.80 -4.75 4.97
N ALA A 11 -9.30 -5.27 6.09
CA ALA A 11 -8.50 -4.48 7.01
C ALA A 11 -7.17 -4.08 6.35
N VAL A 12 -6.74 -2.83 6.52
CA VAL A 12 -5.50 -2.29 5.92
C VAL A 12 -4.25 -3.14 6.22
N PRO A 13 -4.06 -3.74 7.42
CA PRO A 13 -2.93 -4.63 7.67
C PRO A 13 -2.90 -5.87 6.77
N ASN A 14 -4.07 -6.35 6.32
CA ASN A 14 -4.19 -7.53 5.46
C ASN A 14 -3.95 -7.24 3.98
N LEU A 15 -3.71 -5.97 3.62
CA LEU A 15 -3.36 -5.55 2.26
C LEU A 15 -1.84 -5.45 2.14
N LEU A 16 -1.25 -6.30 1.30
CA LEU A 16 0.18 -6.37 1.07
C LEU A 16 0.51 -5.72 -0.27
N LEU A 17 1.60 -4.95 -0.31
CA LEU A 17 2.14 -4.42 -1.56
C LEU A 17 2.65 -5.57 -2.43
N ASP A 18 2.47 -5.41 -3.72
CA ASP A 18 3.08 -6.28 -4.72
C ASP A 18 4.59 -5.99 -4.80
N ILE A 19 5.41 -6.76 -4.09
CA ILE A 19 6.88 -6.60 -4.08
C ILE A 19 7.51 -6.92 -5.45
N GLU A 20 6.78 -7.61 -6.32
CA GLU A 20 7.16 -7.89 -7.71
C GLU A 20 6.62 -6.82 -8.69
N ASN A 21 6.06 -5.72 -8.19
CA ASN A 21 5.56 -4.64 -9.04
C ASN A 21 6.70 -4.09 -9.91
N PRO A 22 6.56 -4.08 -11.25
CA PRO A 22 7.64 -3.66 -12.16
C PRO A 22 8.13 -2.21 -11.98
N ARG A 23 7.40 -1.38 -11.22
CA ARG A 23 7.84 -0.01 -10.85
C ARG A 23 8.83 0.00 -9.68
N LEU A 24 8.87 -1.07 -8.89
CA LEU A 24 9.80 -1.25 -7.79
C LEU A 24 11.12 -1.81 -8.30
N ASP A 25 12.21 -1.36 -7.70
CA ASP A 25 13.45 -2.12 -7.77
C ASP A 25 13.27 -3.39 -6.93
N PRO A 26 14.05 -4.47 -7.16
CA PRO A 26 13.90 -5.70 -6.39
C PRO A 26 14.03 -5.44 -4.88
N VAL A 27 12.96 -5.74 -4.15
CA VAL A 27 12.86 -5.56 -2.69
C VAL A 27 12.49 -6.88 -2.02
N GLU A 28 13.04 -7.12 -0.84
CA GLU A 28 12.91 -8.41 -0.16
C GLU A 28 11.63 -8.54 0.69
N ASN A 29 11.04 -7.42 1.11
CA ASN A 29 9.94 -7.41 2.05
C ASN A 29 9.04 -6.17 1.92
N GLN A 30 7.91 -6.20 2.63
CA GLN A 30 6.89 -5.14 2.62
C GLN A 30 7.44 -3.80 3.07
N HIS A 31 8.32 -3.79 4.08
CA HIS A 31 8.89 -2.57 4.62
C HIS A 31 9.82 -1.89 3.61
N ALA A 32 10.70 -2.67 2.97
CA ALA A 32 11.54 -2.21 1.86
C ALA A 32 10.69 -1.71 0.68
N ALA A 33 9.60 -2.41 0.33
CA ALA A 33 8.69 -1.96 -0.72
C ALA A 33 7.99 -0.63 -0.41
N ILE A 34 7.59 -0.40 0.84
CA ILE A 34 7.03 0.89 1.28
C ILE A 34 8.08 1.98 1.12
N PHE A 35 9.31 1.77 1.58
CA PHE A 35 10.37 2.77 1.48
C PHE A 35 10.79 3.08 0.05
N GLU A 36 10.91 2.06 -0.78
CA GLU A 36 11.20 2.22 -2.21
C GLU A 36 10.11 3.06 -2.91
N MET A 37 8.84 2.78 -2.62
CA MET A 37 7.72 3.60 -3.12
C MET A 37 7.76 5.02 -2.57
N MET A 38 8.13 5.21 -1.30
CA MET A 38 8.26 6.54 -0.70
C MET A 38 9.42 7.33 -1.31
N ASP A 39 10.50 6.67 -1.71
CA ASP A 39 11.63 7.31 -2.38
C ASP A 39 11.30 7.68 -3.84
N LYS A 40 10.51 6.85 -4.53
CA LYS A 40 10.09 7.09 -5.93
C LYS A 40 8.90 8.03 -6.07
N GLU A 41 7.90 7.93 -5.20
CA GLU A 41 6.58 8.56 -5.34
C GLU A 41 6.12 9.32 -4.08
N GLY A 42 7.03 9.60 -3.14
CA GLY A 42 6.75 10.13 -1.80
C GLY A 42 5.91 11.41 -1.77
N GLU A 43 6.19 12.39 -2.64
CA GLU A 43 5.39 13.63 -2.70
C GLU A 43 3.92 13.34 -2.97
N SER A 44 3.64 12.48 -3.96
CA SER A 44 2.27 12.11 -4.33
C SER A 44 1.57 11.26 -3.25
N ILE A 45 2.34 10.42 -2.53
CA ILE A 45 1.81 9.64 -1.41
C ILE A 45 1.46 10.55 -0.24
N ILE A 46 2.29 11.55 0.06
CA ILE A 46 2.03 12.54 1.12
C ILE A 46 0.82 13.39 0.76
N GLU A 47 0.69 13.84 -0.49
CA GLU A 47 -0.49 14.58 -0.95
C GLU A 47 -1.76 13.75 -0.78
N LEU A 48 -1.73 12.47 -1.18
CA LEU A 48 -2.84 11.55 -1.00
C LEU A 48 -3.16 11.33 0.49
N THR A 49 -2.15 11.23 1.33
CA THR A 49 -2.30 11.08 2.80
C THR A 49 -3.01 12.31 3.40
N LYS A 50 -2.61 13.52 3.01
CA LYS A 50 -3.27 14.77 3.44
C LYS A 50 -4.73 14.82 2.97
N SER A 51 -4.97 14.50 1.71
CA SER A 51 -6.31 14.42 1.12
C SER A 51 -7.22 13.45 1.90
N LEU A 52 -6.70 12.28 2.29
CA LEU A 52 -7.43 11.31 3.11
C LEU A 52 -7.76 11.83 4.51
N ILE A 53 -6.89 12.65 5.12
CA ILE A 53 -7.16 13.30 6.41
C ILE A 53 -8.26 14.36 6.27
N GLU A 54 -8.20 15.17 5.23
CA GLU A 54 -9.10 16.31 5.02
C GLU A 54 -10.50 15.90 4.55
N MET A 55 -10.59 14.92 3.64
CA MET A 55 -11.83 14.55 2.95
C MET A 55 -12.31 13.14 3.29
N GLY A 56 -11.51 12.34 4.00
CA GLY A 56 -11.80 10.92 4.22
C GLY A 56 -11.50 10.06 2.99
N TYR A 57 -11.89 8.79 3.06
CA TYR A 57 -11.67 7.85 1.97
C TYR A 57 -12.67 8.06 0.83
N VAL A 58 -12.15 8.10 -0.39
CA VAL A 58 -12.93 8.28 -1.61
C VAL A 58 -13.36 6.90 -2.16
N PRO A 59 -14.66 6.53 -2.12
CA PRO A 59 -15.11 5.16 -2.37
C PRO A 59 -15.19 4.75 -3.85
N TYR A 60 -14.97 5.68 -4.79
CA TYR A 60 -15.04 5.39 -6.23
C TYR A 60 -13.72 4.96 -6.88
N GLU A 61 -12.61 4.94 -6.12
CA GLU A 61 -11.31 4.44 -6.60
C GLU A 61 -10.80 3.28 -5.74
N LEU A 62 -11.50 2.14 -5.86
CA LEU A 62 -11.18 0.93 -5.11
C LEU A 62 -9.87 0.29 -5.60
N PRO A 63 -8.95 -0.09 -4.68
CA PRO A 63 -7.78 -0.89 -5.01
C PRO A 63 -8.17 -2.23 -5.63
N ILE A 64 -7.40 -2.69 -6.61
CA ILE A 64 -7.54 -4.02 -7.18
C ILE A 64 -6.55 -4.95 -6.50
N VAL A 65 -7.07 -6.05 -5.95
CA VAL A 65 -6.28 -7.00 -5.16
C VAL A 65 -6.55 -8.43 -5.60
N TYR A 66 -5.57 -9.31 -5.37
CA TYR A 66 -5.72 -10.75 -5.53
C TYR A 66 -5.49 -11.43 -4.19
N PRO A 67 -6.21 -12.52 -3.88
CA PRO A 67 -5.91 -13.33 -2.71
C PRO A 67 -4.45 -13.76 -2.70
N ASN A 68 -3.78 -13.63 -1.56
CA ASN A 68 -2.43 -14.13 -1.41
C ASN A 68 -2.44 -15.67 -1.42
N ALA A 69 -1.63 -16.28 -2.28
CA ALA A 69 -1.52 -17.72 -2.40
C ALA A 69 -0.78 -18.37 -1.22
N ILE A 70 0.02 -17.59 -0.48
CA ILE A 70 0.88 -18.08 0.60
C ILE A 70 0.18 -17.92 1.96
N GLU A 71 -0.40 -16.75 2.22
CA GLU A 71 -1.01 -16.42 3.52
C GLU A 71 -2.50 -16.11 3.37
N SER A 72 -3.34 -17.05 3.83
CA SER A 72 -4.80 -16.90 3.78
C SER A 72 -5.28 -15.68 4.56
N GLY A 73 -6.27 -14.98 4.02
CA GLY A 73 -6.83 -13.77 4.63
C GLY A 73 -6.07 -12.48 4.31
N THR A 74 -4.93 -12.59 3.63
CA THR A 74 -4.20 -11.43 3.07
C THR A 74 -4.38 -11.33 1.56
N TYR A 75 -4.16 -10.13 1.02
CA TYR A 75 -4.39 -9.82 -0.38
C TYR A 75 -3.25 -8.98 -0.94
N ILE A 76 -2.80 -9.29 -2.15
CA ILE A 76 -1.74 -8.58 -2.86
C ILE A 76 -2.36 -7.46 -3.71
N VAL A 77 -1.90 -6.23 -3.51
CA VAL A 77 -2.39 -5.02 -4.16
C VAL A 77 -1.74 -4.85 -5.53
N LYS A 78 -2.51 -5.10 -6.60
CA LYS A 78 -2.05 -4.90 -7.99
C LYS A 78 -2.28 -3.48 -8.48
N GLU A 79 -3.36 -2.83 -8.03
CA GLU A 79 -3.63 -1.42 -8.33
C GLU A 79 -4.00 -0.66 -7.05
N GLY A 80 -3.47 0.56 -6.90
CA GLY A 80 -3.70 1.39 -5.73
C GLY A 80 -2.61 1.35 -4.66
N ASN A 81 -1.39 0.88 -4.98
CA ASN A 81 -0.27 0.80 -4.02
C ASN A 81 -0.04 2.10 -3.24
N ARG A 82 0.01 3.26 -3.90
CA ARG A 82 0.12 4.57 -3.23
C ARG A 82 -0.97 4.82 -2.19
N ARG A 83 -2.21 4.45 -2.49
CA ARG A 83 -3.36 4.63 -1.59
C ARG A 83 -3.26 3.71 -0.38
N ILE A 84 -2.81 2.48 -0.59
CA ILE A 84 -2.59 1.54 0.51
C ILE A 84 -1.44 2.01 1.40
N ILE A 85 -0.35 2.53 0.82
CA ILE A 85 0.74 3.12 1.60
C ILE A 85 0.23 4.31 2.41
N ALA A 86 -0.51 5.25 1.80
CA ALA A 86 -1.09 6.39 2.50
C ALA A 86 -1.97 5.94 3.70
N LEU A 87 -2.81 4.91 3.51
CA LEU A 87 -3.60 4.33 4.61
C LEU A 87 -2.74 3.68 5.69
N LYS A 88 -1.68 2.96 5.31
CA LYS A 88 -0.74 2.36 6.27
C LYS A 88 -0.01 3.43 7.08
N LEU A 89 0.42 4.53 6.46
CA LEU A 89 1.03 5.66 7.15
C LEU A 89 0.09 6.32 8.17
N LEU A 90 -1.21 6.38 7.86
CA LEU A 90 -2.22 6.90 8.80
C LEU A 90 -2.49 5.93 9.96
N ALA A 91 -2.48 4.63 9.69
CA ALA A 91 -2.69 3.59 10.70
C ALA A 91 -1.47 3.41 11.61
N GLU A 92 -0.26 3.52 11.04
CA GLU A 92 1.03 3.26 11.69
C GLU A 92 2.03 4.38 11.33
N PRO A 93 1.93 5.57 11.98
CA PRO A 93 2.80 6.71 11.66
C PRO A 93 4.30 6.45 11.87
N ASP A 94 4.63 5.49 12.75
CA ASP A 94 6.00 5.16 13.13
C ASP A 94 6.81 4.53 11.98
N ILE A 95 6.16 4.04 10.92
CA ILE A 95 6.82 3.53 9.70
C ILE A 95 7.84 4.56 9.15
N LEU A 96 7.54 5.87 9.26
CA LEU A 96 8.44 6.93 8.79
C LEU A 96 9.60 7.22 9.74
N SER A 97 9.45 6.88 11.02
CA SER A 97 10.51 7.07 12.02
C SER A 97 11.65 6.06 11.81
N GLU A 98 11.31 4.84 11.39
CA GLU A 98 12.28 3.77 11.08
C GLU A 98 13.18 4.12 9.89
N LYS A 99 12.67 4.87 8.89
CA LYS A 99 13.47 5.35 7.76
C LYS A 99 14.58 6.32 8.20
N LYS A 100 14.33 7.17 9.20
CA LYS A 100 15.35 8.11 9.70
C LYS A 100 16.53 7.40 10.37
N SER A 101 16.29 6.26 11.01
CA SER A 101 17.33 5.47 11.68
C SER A 101 18.24 4.70 10.72
N GLN A 102 17.86 4.53 9.45
CA GLN A 102 18.68 3.85 8.44
C GLN A 102 19.53 4.83 7.60
N ILE A 103 19.33 6.14 7.75
CA ILE A 103 20.01 7.21 6.99
C ILE A 103 21.01 8.00 7.89
N LEU A 104 21.09 7.67 9.18
CA LEU A 104 22.06 8.21 10.16
C LEU A 104 23.01 7.11 10.62
#